data_AF-P09111-F1
#
_entry.id   AF-P09111-F1
#
_cell.length_a   1.000
_cell.length_b   1.000
_cell.length_c   1.000
_cell.angle_alpha   90.00
_cell.angle_beta   90.00
_cell.angle_gamma   90.00
#
_symmetry.space_group_name_H-M   'P 1'
#
loop_
_entity.id
_entity.type
_entity.pdbx_description
1 polymer ?
#
loop_
_entity_poly.entity_id
_entity_poly.type
_entity_poly.pdbx_seq_one_letter_code
_entity_poly.pdbx_strand_id
1 'polypeptide(L)'
;MSNSNYQVSLERIKKVVPEELLTNALLAAIDNSGERMSQIIVDKKDNGNDYYLTIHRFFVYSNEEFTAFDKEDVADVEFVNGTPDGEVIITLKDGKVLHPSHICYGRAFDFIQDVKPKVITMAGYDSTIRGEFPQLLDPDHAEEIDRLRRWMQDGNISHYEYDDANPAYPKAGK
;
A
#
# COMPACT_ATOMS: atom_id res chain seq x y z
N MET A 1 24.29 -15.84 -11.59
CA MET A 1 24.39 -15.44 -10.17
C MET A 1 22.98 -15.12 -9.73
N SER A 2 22.43 -15.86 -8.76
CA SER A 2 21.09 -15.57 -8.24
C SER A 2 21.08 -14.16 -7.65
N ASN A 3 20.16 -13.32 -8.11
CA ASN A 3 20.03 -11.95 -7.63
C ASN A 3 19.64 -11.97 -6.14
N SER A 4 20.35 -11.27 -5.26
CA SER A 4 20.06 -11.31 -3.81
C SER A 4 18.62 -10.86 -3.50
N ASN A 5 18.08 -9.96 -4.33
CA ASN A 5 16.71 -9.48 -4.24
C ASN A 5 15.70 -10.60 -4.49
N TYR A 6 16.01 -11.53 -5.41
CA TYR A 6 15.13 -12.64 -5.75
C TYR A 6 14.94 -13.61 -4.57
N GLN A 7 16.03 -14.03 -3.92
CA GLN A 7 15.94 -14.95 -2.78
C GLN A 7 15.09 -14.38 -1.64
N VAL A 8 15.31 -13.11 -1.29
CA VAL A 8 14.54 -12.44 -0.24
C VAL A 8 13.07 -12.26 -0.64
N SER A 9 12.79 -12.01 -1.91
CA SER A 9 11.42 -11.96 -2.45
C SER A 9 10.74 -13.32 -2.29
N LEU A 10 11.42 -14.40 -2.64
CA LEU A 10 10.91 -15.77 -2.57
C LEU A 10 10.56 -16.16 -1.13
N GLU A 11 11.45 -15.89 -0.18
CA GLU A 11 11.22 -16.18 1.24
C GLU A 11 10.00 -15.44 1.81
N ARG A 12 9.74 -14.22 1.33
CA ARG A 12 8.57 -13.44 1.75
C ARG A 12 7.30 -13.94 1.11
N ILE A 13 7.33 -14.20 -0.19
CA ILE A 13 6.17 -14.70 -0.95
C ILE A 13 5.72 -16.06 -0.43
N LYS A 14 6.66 -16.99 -0.21
CA LYS A 14 6.35 -18.35 0.30
C LYS A 14 5.73 -18.38 1.70
N LYS A 15 5.84 -17.28 2.47
CA LYS A 15 5.16 -17.18 3.79
C LYS A 15 3.66 -16.92 3.67
N VAL A 16 3.20 -16.41 2.52
CA VAL A 16 1.83 -15.92 2.35
C VAL A 16 1.12 -16.51 1.14
N VAL A 17 1.86 -17.13 0.22
CA VAL A 17 1.35 -17.84 -0.97
C VAL A 17 1.88 -19.27 -0.98
N PRO A 18 1.00 -20.29 -1.13
CA PRO A 18 1.42 -21.69 -1.30
C PRO A 18 2.35 -21.89 -2.51
N GLU A 19 3.32 -22.79 -2.38
CA GLU A 19 4.27 -23.09 -3.46
C GLU A 19 3.59 -23.58 -4.75
N GLU A 20 2.43 -24.23 -4.64
CA GLU A 20 1.64 -24.74 -5.76
C GLU A 20 1.16 -23.63 -6.72
N LEU A 21 1.05 -22.39 -6.22
CA LEU A 21 0.67 -21.24 -7.04
C LEU A 21 1.89 -20.53 -7.64
N LEU A 22 3.11 -20.86 -7.21
CA LEU A 22 4.32 -20.20 -7.70
C LEU A 22 4.82 -20.88 -8.98
N THR A 23 4.30 -20.45 -10.12
CA THR A 23 4.72 -20.99 -11.42
C THR A 23 6.15 -20.60 -11.77
N ASN A 24 6.85 -21.44 -12.54
CA ASN A 24 8.20 -21.12 -13.03
C ASN A 24 8.24 -19.81 -13.82
N ALA A 25 7.16 -19.49 -14.53
CA ALA A 25 7.05 -18.25 -15.31
C ALA A 25 6.94 -17.01 -14.41
N LEU A 26 6.13 -17.06 -13.34
CA LEU A 26 6.08 -16.01 -12.32
C LEU A 26 7.44 -15.82 -11.64
N LEU A 27 8.07 -16.92 -11.25
CA LEU A 27 9.38 -16.89 -10.59
C LEU A 27 10.46 -16.28 -11.50
N ALA A 28 10.47 -16.63 -12.79
CA ALA A 28 11.35 -16.02 -13.77
C ALA A 28 11.06 -14.53 -13.97
N ALA A 29 9.78 -14.12 -14.00
CA ALA A 29 9.41 -12.71 -14.09
C ALA A 29 9.92 -11.90 -12.88
N ILE A 30 9.81 -12.46 -11.67
CA ILE A 30 10.32 -11.82 -10.45
C ILE A 30 11.85 -11.70 -10.51
N ASP A 31 12.58 -12.76 -10.88
CA ASP A 31 14.05 -12.71 -10.97
C ASP A 31 14.52 -11.69 -12.01
N ASN A 32 13.88 -11.68 -13.18
CA ASN A 32 14.20 -10.77 -14.28
C ASN A 32 13.85 -9.32 -13.99
N SER A 33 12.88 -9.06 -13.09
CA SER A 33 12.54 -7.69 -12.68
C SER A 33 13.70 -6.97 -11.98
N GLY A 34 14.60 -7.73 -11.34
CA GLY A 34 15.67 -7.19 -10.50
C GLY A 34 15.22 -6.54 -9.19
N GLU A 35 13.91 -6.48 -8.96
CA GLU A 35 13.27 -5.79 -7.84
C GLU A 35 13.01 -6.73 -6.67
N ARG A 36 13.00 -6.18 -5.45
CA ARG A 36 12.76 -6.95 -4.23
C ARG A 36 11.28 -6.91 -3.86
N MET A 37 10.51 -7.95 -4.12
CA MET A 37 9.09 -7.96 -3.76
C MET A 37 8.88 -8.03 -2.24
N SER A 38 7.97 -7.21 -1.73
CA SER A 38 7.67 -7.11 -0.29
C SER A 38 6.30 -7.67 0.07
N GLN A 39 5.28 -7.34 -0.73
CA GLN A 39 3.93 -7.86 -0.59
C GLN A 39 3.49 -8.53 -1.90
N ILE A 40 2.55 -9.46 -1.74
CA ILE A 40 1.87 -10.13 -2.84
C ILE A 40 0.42 -10.39 -2.43
N ILE A 41 -0.49 -10.25 -3.39
CA ILE A 41 -1.83 -10.83 -3.35
C ILE A 41 -2.08 -11.63 -4.62
N VAL A 42 -2.90 -12.67 -4.50
CA VAL A 42 -3.27 -13.56 -5.60
C VAL A 42 -4.76 -13.43 -5.85
N ASP A 43 -5.10 -13.04 -7.07
CA ASP A 43 -6.48 -12.95 -7.53
C ASP A 43 -6.81 -14.15 -8.41
N LYS A 44 -7.81 -14.94 -7.99
CA LYS A 44 -8.20 -16.14 -8.69
C LYS A 44 -9.09 -15.79 -9.87
N LYS A 45 -8.70 -16.20 -11.07
CA LYS A 45 -9.46 -16.04 -12.32
C LYS A 45 -9.94 -17.41 -12.82
N ASP A 46 -10.89 -17.39 -13.74
CA ASP A 46 -11.37 -18.62 -14.39
C ASP A 46 -10.25 -19.36 -15.15
N ASN A 47 -9.31 -18.61 -15.71
CA ASN A 47 -8.23 -19.12 -16.56
C ASN A 47 -6.85 -19.15 -15.88
N GLY A 48 -6.78 -19.02 -14.55
CA GLY A 48 -5.52 -19.01 -13.82
C GLY A 48 -5.56 -18.07 -12.62
N ASN A 49 -4.42 -17.47 -12.29
CA ASN A 49 -4.35 -16.45 -11.25
C ASN A 49 -3.60 -15.24 -11.77
N ASP A 50 -4.06 -14.07 -11.36
CA ASP A 50 -3.32 -12.82 -11.48
C ASP A 50 -2.59 -12.55 -10.17
N TYR A 51 -1.36 -12.04 -10.26
CA TYR A 51 -0.53 -11.76 -9.09
C TYR A 51 -0.21 -10.28 -9.06
N TYR A 52 -0.42 -9.68 -7.89
CA TYR A 52 -0.19 -8.26 -7.65
C TYR A 52 0.93 -8.16 -6.63
N LEU A 53 2.05 -7.51 -6.99
CA LEU A 53 3.25 -7.45 -6.16
C LEU A 53 3.69 -6.01 -5.94
N THR A 54 4.35 -5.73 -4.83
CA THR A 54 4.81 -4.36 -4.54
C THR A 54 6.08 -4.28 -3.68
N ILE A 55 6.89 -3.25 -3.97
CA ILE A 55 7.90 -2.66 -3.06
C ILE A 55 8.03 -1.15 -3.29
N HIS A 56 8.79 -0.74 -4.31
CA HIS A 56 8.97 0.62 -4.75
C HIS A 56 7.97 0.96 -5.86
N ARG A 57 7.75 -0.02 -6.73
CA ARG A 57 6.74 -0.03 -7.78
C ARG A 57 5.69 -1.07 -7.47
N PHE A 58 4.57 -0.97 -8.16
CA PHE A 58 3.49 -1.94 -8.14
C PHE A 58 3.54 -2.74 -9.45
N PHE A 59 3.40 -4.06 -9.36
CA PHE A 59 3.49 -4.98 -10.50
C PHE A 59 2.25 -5.85 -10.59
N VAL A 60 1.84 -6.12 -11.83
CA VAL A 60 0.81 -7.10 -12.15
C VAL A 60 1.42 -8.17 -13.05
N TYR A 61 1.32 -9.43 -12.62
CA TYR A 61 1.57 -10.58 -13.46
C TYR A 61 0.23 -11.20 -13.87
N SER A 62 -0.11 -11.14 -15.15
CA SER A 62 -1.34 -11.70 -15.72
C SER A 62 -1.07 -12.23 -17.12
N ASN A 63 -1.60 -13.41 -17.46
CA ASN A 63 -1.44 -14.03 -18.78
C ASN A 63 0.01 -14.04 -19.30
N GLU A 64 0.96 -14.38 -18.43
CA GLU A 64 2.41 -14.38 -18.69
C GLU A 64 3.04 -13.00 -18.94
N GLU A 65 2.29 -11.91 -18.87
CA GLU A 65 2.80 -10.55 -18.95
C GLU A 65 3.09 -9.99 -17.57
N PHE A 66 4.26 -9.35 -17.41
CA PHE A 66 4.68 -8.68 -16.20
C PHE A 66 4.68 -7.16 -16.41
N THR A 67 3.61 -6.51 -15.95
CA THR A 67 3.42 -5.07 -16.12
C THR A 67 3.84 -4.33 -14.86
N ALA A 68 4.62 -3.26 -15.00
CA ALA A 68 5.04 -2.39 -13.91
C ALA A 68 4.27 -1.06 -13.94
N PHE A 69 3.93 -0.55 -12.76
CA PHE A 69 3.26 0.72 -12.52
C PHE A 69 4.02 1.48 -11.45
N ASP A 70 4.15 2.80 -11.63
CA ASP A 70 4.68 3.65 -10.58
C ASP A 70 3.59 3.92 -9.54
N LYS A 71 3.94 3.84 -8.26
CA LYS A 71 2.96 4.07 -7.17
C LYS A 71 2.37 5.48 -7.21
N GLU A 72 3.12 6.43 -7.76
CA GLU A 72 2.65 7.79 -7.99
C GLU A 72 1.53 7.86 -9.03
N ASP A 73 1.37 6.86 -9.88
CA ASP A 73 0.28 6.79 -10.86
C ASP A 73 -1.02 6.28 -10.25
N VAL A 74 -1.00 5.77 -9.02
CA VAL A 74 -2.21 5.36 -8.31
C VAL A 74 -2.95 6.61 -7.85
N ALA A 75 -4.19 6.74 -8.28
CA ALA A 75 -5.08 7.82 -7.89
C ALA A 75 -5.88 7.47 -6.63
N ASP A 76 -6.36 6.22 -6.54
CA ASP A 76 -7.17 5.75 -5.42
C ASP A 76 -7.08 4.22 -5.27
N VAL A 77 -7.28 3.74 -4.04
CA VAL A 77 -7.38 2.31 -3.71
C VAL A 77 -8.53 2.08 -2.74
N GLU A 78 -9.51 1.29 -3.14
CA GLU A 78 -10.67 0.93 -2.33
C GLU A 78 -10.66 -0.56 -1.98
N PHE A 79 -10.92 -0.90 -0.73
CA PHE A 79 -11.23 -2.27 -0.30
C PHE A 79 -12.74 -2.44 -0.18
N VAL A 80 -13.33 -3.31 -1.00
CA VAL A 80 -14.78 -3.53 -1.04
C VAL A 80 -15.17 -4.48 0.07
N ASN A 81 -15.92 -3.96 1.04
CA ASN A 81 -16.36 -4.73 2.20
C ASN A 81 -17.52 -5.68 1.85
N GLY A 82 -17.53 -6.85 2.48
CA GLY A 82 -18.63 -7.82 2.38
C GLY A 82 -18.51 -8.82 1.22
N THR A 83 -17.40 -8.81 0.49
CA THR A 83 -17.10 -9.82 -0.53
C THR A 83 -16.48 -11.07 0.11
N PRO A 84 -16.84 -12.28 -0.34
CA PRO A 84 -16.40 -13.53 0.32
C PRO A 84 -14.89 -13.73 0.28
N ASP A 85 -14.26 -13.38 -0.84
CA ASP A 85 -12.84 -13.61 -1.11
C ASP A 85 -12.04 -12.30 -1.12
N GLY A 86 -12.61 -11.19 -0.66
CA GLY A 86 -11.98 -9.87 -0.72
C GLY A 86 -11.90 -9.30 -2.14
N GLU A 87 -12.13 -8.00 -2.23
CA GLU A 87 -12.15 -7.27 -3.50
C GLU A 87 -11.46 -5.92 -3.30
N VAL A 88 -10.59 -5.56 -4.23
CA VAL A 88 -9.84 -4.31 -4.23
C VAL A 88 -9.99 -3.64 -5.57
N ILE A 89 -10.26 -2.34 -5.56
CA ILE A 89 -10.31 -1.51 -6.76
C ILE A 89 -9.12 -0.55 -6.70
N ILE A 90 -8.22 -0.64 -7.68
CA ILE A 90 -7.08 0.27 -7.84
C ILE A 90 -7.35 1.14 -9.06
N THR A 91 -7.51 2.43 -8.84
CA THR A 91 -7.73 3.41 -9.91
C THR A 91 -6.42 4.13 -10.19
N LEU A 92 -5.97 4.11 -11.45
CA LEU A 92 -4.80 4.85 -11.90
C LEU A 92 -5.20 6.23 -12.43
N LYS A 93 -4.25 7.16 -12.43
CA LYS A 93 -4.42 8.55 -12.90
C LYS A 93 -4.77 8.65 -14.38
N ASP A 94 -4.41 7.65 -15.18
CA ASP A 94 -4.77 7.54 -16.60
C ASP A 94 -6.22 7.03 -16.83
N GLY A 95 -6.94 6.71 -15.75
CA GLY A 95 -8.30 6.17 -15.79
C GLY A 95 -8.36 4.65 -15.91
N LYS A 96 -7.22 3.95 -16.00
CA LYS A 96 -7.19 2.49 -15.94
C LYS A 96 -7.60 2.02 -14.55
N VAL A 97 -8.47 1.02 -14.49
CA VAL A 97 -8.91 0.40 -13.25
C VAL A 97 -8.44 -1.05 -13.22
N LEU A 98 -7.77 -1.43 -12.14
CA LEU A 98 -7.42 -2.81 -11.84
C LEU A 98 -8.32 -3.29 -10.72
N HIS A 99 -8.96 -4.45 -10.94
CA HIS A 99 -10.01 -4.91 -10.05
C HIS A 99 -9.83 -6.40 -9.69
N PRO A 100 -8.88 -6.72 -8.79
CA PRO A 100 -8.83 -8.04 -8.18
C PRO A 100 -10.03 -8.27 -7.26
N SER A 101 -10.89 -9.21 -7.64
CA SER A 101 -12.20 -9.45 -7.01
C SER A 101 -12.33 -10.79 -6.28
N HIS A 102 -11.33 -11.67 -6.43
CA HIS A 102 -11.27 -12.98 -5.76
C HIS A 102 -9.88 -13.20 -5.14
N ILE A 103 -9.55 -12.38 -4.13
CA ILE A 103 -8.25 -12.41 -3.46
C ILE A 103 -8.12 -13.63 -2.53
N CYS A 104 -7.59 -14.72 -3.05
CA CYS A 104 -7.54 -15.99 -2.33
C CYS A 104 -6.29 -16.18 -1.46
N TYR A 105 -5.19 -15.45 -1.71
CA TYR A 105 -3.95 -15.54 -0.93
C TYR A 105 -3.21 -14.19 -0.85
N GLY A 106 -2.27 -14.11 0.09
CA GLY A 106 -1.46 -12.92 0.34
C GLY A 106 -1.92 -12.11 1.55
N ARG A 107 -1.39 -10.88 1.66
CA ARG A 107 -1.75 -9.94 2.73
C ARG A 107 -2.37 -8.70 2.11
N ALA A 108 -3.69 -8.75 1.86
CA ALA A 108 -4.43 -7.68 1.20
C ALA A 108 -4.27 -6.34 1.92
N PHE A 109 -4.42 -6.32 3.24
CA PHE A 109 -4.25 -5.09 4.02
C PHE A 109 -2.85 -4.47 3.83
N ASP A 110 -1.79 -5.26 4.01
CA ASP A 110 -0.41 -4.78 3.88
C ASP A 110 -0.09 -4.33 2.44
N PHE A 111 -0.63 -5.04 1.45
CA PHE A 111 -0.52 -4.68 0.04
C PHE A 111 -1.18 -3.32 -0.24
N ILE A 112 -2.41 -3.13 0.24
CA ILE A 112 -3.17 -1.89 0.04
C ILE A 112 -2.47 -0.72 0.70
N GLN A 113 -2.02 -0.85 1.95
CA GLN A 113 -1.29 0.22 2.64
C GLN A 113 -0.02 0.63 1.88
N ASP A 114 0.61 -0.33 1.20
CA ASP A 114 1.82 -0.06 0.43
C ASP A 114 1.55 0.61 -0.93
N VAL A 115 0.38 0.37 -1.54
CA VAL A 115 0.00 0.90 -2.86
C VAL A 115 -0.83 2.18 -2.77
N LYS A 116 -1.56 2.39 -1.67
CA LYS A 116 -2.45 3.54 -1.48
C LYS A 116 -1.67 4.86 -1.65
N PRO A 117 -2.22 5.83 -2.40
CA PRO A 117 -1.58 7.14 -2.54
C PRO A 117 -1.44 7.82 -1.18
N LYS A 118 -0.20 8.16 -0.83
CA LYS A 118 0.14 8.85 0.42
C LYS A 118 -0.09 10.35 0.23
N VAL A 119 -1.29 10.83 0.56
CA VAL A 119 -1.59 12.27 0.55
C VAL A 119 -1.30 12.83 1.93
N ILE A 120 -0.04 13.17 2.18
CA ILE A 120 0.38 13.86 3.39
C ILE A 120 0.49 15.33 3.00
N THR A 121 -0.57 16.14 3.20
CA THR A 121 -0.63 17.63 3.08
C THR A 121 -2.07 18.15 2.90
N MET A 122 -3.11 17.41 3.29
CA MET A 122 -4.48 17.92 3.27
C MET A 122 -4.69 19.07 4.26
N ALA A 123 -3.92 19.11 5.36
CA ALA A 123 -3.85 20.29 6.21
C ALA A 123 -2.86 21.29 5.60
N GLY A 124 -3.28 22.56 5.49
CA GLY A 124 -2.44 23.64 4.98
C GLY A 124 -1.36 24.01 6.00
N TYR A 125 -0.28 23.23 6.08
CA TYR A 125 0.83 23.52 6.99
C TYR A 125 1.56 24.79 6.53
N ASP A 126 1.54 25.82 7.39
CA ASP A 126 2.44 26.96 7.25
C ASP A 126 3.78 26.71 7.97
N SER A 127 4.78 27.55 7.67
CA SER A 127 6.13 27.44 8.25
C SER A 127 6.21 27.79 9.75
N THR A 128 5.10 28.16 10.40
CA THR A 128 5.08 28.51 11.83
C THR A 128 4.77 27.34 12.74
N ILE A 129 4.34 26.21 12.19
CA ILE A 129 4.02 24.99 12.94
C ILE A 129 5.32 24.24 13.29
N ARG A 130 5.92 24.59 14.43
CA ARG A 130 7.08 23.88 15.00
C ARG A 130 6.62 22.64 15.75
N GLY A 131 7.13 21.46 15.35
CA GLY A 131 7.06 20.22 16.13
C GLY A 131 6.51 19.00 15.39
N GLU A 132 5.70 19.20 14.35
CA GLU A 132 4.97 18.10 13.67
C GLU A 132 5.72 17.52 12.46
N PHE A 133 6.71 18.24 11.93
CA PHE A 133 7.47 17.85 10.74
C PHE A 133 8.13 16.46 10.81
N PRO A 134 8.70 16.00 11.94
CA PRO A 134 9.32 14.68 12.00
C PRO A 134 8.33 13.52 11.83
N GLN A 135 7.08 13.66 12.29
CA GLN A 135 6.09 12.59 12.15
C GLN A 135 5.38 12.63 10.79
N LEU A 136 5.30 13.79 10.14
CA LEU A 136 4.83 13.88 8.76
C LEU A 136 5.77 13.18 7.75
N LEU A 137 7.01 12.88 8.16
CA LEU A 137 7.94 12.07 7.37
C LEU A 137 7.66 10.56 7.47
N ASP A 138 6.90 10.12 8.47
CA ASP A 138 6.45 8.74 8.62
C ASP A 138 5.03 8.61 8.08
N PRO A 139 4.84 8.00 6.89
CA PRO A 139 3.54 7.98 6.23
C PRO A 139 2.41 7.36 7.05
N ASP A 140 2.73 6.39 7.92
CA ASP A 140 1.73 5.67 8.71
C ASP A 140 1.10 6.60 9.76
N HIS A 141 1.90 7.52 10.32
CA HIS A 141 1.44 8.50 11.31
C HIS A 141 0.98 9.81 10.65
N ALA A 142 1.55 10.13 9.50
CA ALA A 142 1.34 11.39 8.84
C ALA A 142 -0.12 11.58 8.36
N GLU A 143 -0.78 10.53 7.84
CA GLU A 143 -2.18 10.63 7.41
C GLU A 143 -3.12 10.89 8.59
N GLU A 144 -2.86 10.28 9.75
CA GLU A 144 -3.69 10.47 10.95
C GLU A 144 -3.50 11.87 11.55
N ILE A 145 -2.25 12.34 11.66
CA ILE A 145 -1.96 13.71 12.14
C ILE A 145 -2.54 14.75 11.18
N ASP A 146 -2.45 14.52 9.88
CA ASP A 146 -2.99 15.40 8.85
C ASP A 146 -4.52 15.48 8.88
N ARG A 147 -5.19 14.33 9.05
CA ARG A 147 -6.64 14.27 9.25
C ARG A 147 -7.06 14.98 10.52
N LEU A 148 -6.38 14.71 11.65
CA LEU A 148 -6.67 15.33 12.95
C LEU A 148 -6.50 16.86 12.88
N ARG A 149 -5.45 17.33 12.22
CA ARG A 149 -5.17 18.76 12.05
C ARG A 149 -6.20 19.43 11.14
N ARG A 150 -6.58 18.80 10.04
CA ARG A 150 -7.66 19.30 9.19
C ARG A 150 -8.97 19.38 9.97
N TRP A 151 -9.27 18.39 10.79
CA TRP A 151 -10.48 18.37 11.62
C TRP A 151 -10.51 19.54 12.62
N MET A 152 -9.35 19.90 13.19
CA MET A 152 -9.15 21.11 13.99
C MET A 152 -9.29 22.39 13.16
N GLN A 153 -8.65 22.47 11.98
CA GLN A 153 -8.73 23.64 11.08
C GLN A 153 -10.16 23.91 10.60
N ASP A 154 -10.94 22.85 10.39
CA ASP A 154 -12.37 22.90 10.04
C ASP A 154 -13.26 23.26 11.26
N GLY A 155 -12.67 23.46 12.44
CA GLY A 155 -13.35 23.94 13.65
C GLY A 155 -14.12 22.87 14.43
N ASN A 156 -13.88 21.59 14.18
CA ASN A 156 -14.61 20.50 14.85
C ASN A 156 -14.06 20.13 16.22
N ILE A 157 -12.75 20.35 16.41
CA ILE A 157 -12.07 20.18 17.70
C ILE A 157 -11.28 21.44 18.00
N SER A 158 -11.16 21.75 19.29
CA SER A 158 -10.29 22.83 19.76
C SER A 158 -8.81 22.46 19.65
N HIS A 159 -7.93 23.45 19.73
CA HIS A 159 -6.48 23.22 19.74
C HIS A 159 -6.04 22.36 20.92
N TYR A 160 -6.70 22.49 22.09
CA TYR A 160 -6.41 21.65 23.26
C TYR A 160 -6.78 20.18 23.02
N GLU A 161 -7.94 19.93 22.40
CA GLU A 161 -8.34 18.56 22.04
C GLU A 161 -7.44 17.96 20.97
N TYR A 162 -6.93 18.78 20.05
CA TYR A 162 -5.92 18.37 19.10
C TYR A 162 -4.62 17.97 19.79
N ASP A 163 -4.09 18.78 20.71
CA ASP A 163 -2.85 18.47 21.44
C ASP A 163 -3.00 17.20 22.29
N ASP A 164 -4.18 16.98 22.88
CA ASP A 164 -4.49 15.76 23.61
C ASP A 164 -4.68 14.54 22.69
N ALA A 165 -5.20 14.71 21.48
CA ALA A 165 -5.38 13.59 20.55
C ALA A 165 -4.11 13.29 19.75
N ASN A 166 -3.22 14.27 19.56
CA ASN A 166 -2.02 14.12 18.76
C ASN A 166 -0.94 13.32 19.53
N PRO A 167 -0.57 12.12 19.07
CA PRO A 167 0.44 11.29 19.74
C PRO A 167 1.84 11.89 19.71
N ALA A 168 2.08 12.91 18.87
CA ALA A 168 3.35 13.62 18.75
C ALA A 168 3.69 14.53 19.93
N TYR A 169 2.67 15.11 20.57
CA TYR A 169 2.88 16.12 21.60
C TYR A 169 3.09 15.44 22.96
N PRO A 170 4.16 15.77 23.70
CA PRO A 170 4.35 15.27 25.04
C PRO A 170 3.22 15.80 25.93
N LYS A 171 2.34 14.90 26.37
CA LYS A 171 1.23 15.23 27.27
C LYS A 171 1.80 15.63 28.63
N ALA A 172 1.61 16.88 29.01
CA ALA A 172 2.05 17.37 30.32
C ALA A 172 1.33 16.57 31.42
N GLY A 173 2.08 15.69 32.10
CA GLY A 173 1.58 14.90 33.23
C GLY A 173 1.60 13.37 33.08
N LYS A 174 2.25 12.80 32.06
CA LYS A 174 2.59 11.37 32.01
C LYS A 174 4.09 11.13 32.04
#